data_AF-I3XH08-F1
#
_entry.id   AF-I3XH08-F1
#
_cell.length_a   1.000
_cell.length_b   1.000
_cell.length_c   1.000
_cell.angle_alpha   90.00
_cell.angle_beta   90.00
_cell.angle_gamma   90.00
#
_symmetry.space_group_name_H-M   'P 1'
#
loop_
_entity.id
_entity.type
_entity.pdbx_description
1 polymer ?
#
loop_
_entity_poly.entity_id
_entity_poly.type
_entity_poly.pdbx_seq_one_letter_code
_entity_poly.pdbx_strand_id
1 'polypeptide(L)'
;MILTDNETKVDLLNNEAIATTIIKLLRDRPDQPVTIGVHGDWGAGKSSVLEMIEAGFEKESKVLCLKFNGWRFQGFEDAKIAVIEGIVTGLIEKRPALTRAGEAVEDVFRRIDWLKVAKKAGGLAFTSFTGIPTPDQITAIVGCRLALKRKNAAASFLVGT
;
A
#
# COMPACT_ATOMS: atom_id res chain seq x y z
N MET A 1 6.23 -27.69 -14.40
CA MET A 1 5.36 -27.40 -13.24
C MET A 1 5.73 -26.02 -12.74
N ILE A 2 4.82 -25.04 -12.89
CA ILE A 2 5.02 -23.70 -12.33
C ILE A 2 4.47 -23.75 -10.90
N LEU A 3 5.37 -23.76 -9.92
CA LEU A 3 4.99 -23.55 -8.52
C LEU A 3 4.74 -22.06 -8.34
N THR A 4 3.55 -21.69 -7.90
CA THR A 4 3.22 -20.29 -7.58
C THR A 4 3.76 -19.98 -6.19
N ASP A 5 4.69 -19.04 -6.11
CA ASP A 5 5.23 -18.52 -4.85
C ASP A 5 4.19 -17.57 -4.24
N ASN A 6 3.27 -18.12 -3.45
CA ASN A 6 2.22 -17.39 -2.77
C ASN A 6 2.43 -17.49 -1.26
N GLU A 7 2.18 -16.37 -0.59
CA GLU A 7 2.19 -16.33 0.86
C GLU A 7 1.04 -17.16 1.43
N THR A 8 1.30 -17.85 2.54
CA THR A 8 0.32 -18.75 3.16
C THR A 8 0.27 -18.59 4.66
N LYS A 9 -0.94 -18.80 5.20
CA LYS A 9 -1.20 -18.89 6.65
C LYS A 9 -1.02 -20.32 7.18
N VAL A 10 -0.97 -21.31 6.28
CA VAL A 10 -0.79 -22.73 6.62
C VAL A 10 0.69 -23.04 6.67
N ASP A 11 1.16 -23.44 7.84
CA ASP A 11 2.56 -23.74 8.04
C ASP A 11 2.90 -25.20 7.69
N LEU A 12 3.86 -25.37 6.78
CA LEU A 12 4.46 -26.65 6.43
C LEU A 12 5.97 -26.69 6.70
N LEU A 13 6.55 -25.54 7.11
CA LEU A 13 7.99 -25.34 7.24
C LEU A 13 8.41 -24.92 8.66
N ASN A 14 7.51 -25.04 9.63
CA ASN A 14 7.72 -24.69 11.03
C ASN A 14 7.99 -23.18 11.26
N ASN A 15 7.46 -22.33 10.39
CA ASN A 15 7.48 -20.87 10.49
C ASN A 15 6.50 -20.33 11.54
N GLU A 16 5.49 -21.12 11.93
CA GLU A 16 4.49 -20.77 12.94
C GLU A 16 5.13 -20.51 14.31
N ALA A 17 6.23 -21.18 14.63
CA ALA A 17 6.97 -20.94 15.87
C ALA A 17 7.48 -19.49 15.96
N ILE A 18 7.95 -18.92 14.85
CA ILE A 18 8.42 -17.54 14.76
C ILE A 18 7.23 -16.58 14.90
N ALA A 19 6.16 -16.80 14.13
CA ALA A 19 4.96 -15.98 14.19
C ALA A 19 4.34 -15.97 15.61
N THR A 20 4.24 -17.14 16.24
CA THR A 20 3.71 -17.29 17.60
C THR A 20 4.53 -16.54 18.64
N THR A 21 5.86 -16.55 18.50
CA THR A 21 6.76 -15.81 19.40
C THR A 21 6.53 -14.30 19.28
N ILE A 22 6.38 -13.79 18.05
CA ILE A 22 6.08 -12.38 17.80
C ILE A 22 4.70 -12.00 18.36
N ILE A 23 3.68 -12.81 18.12
CA ILE A 23 2.33 -12.58 18.65
C ILE A 23 2.34 -12.51 20.18
N LYS A 24 3.04 -13.45 20.86
CA LYS A 24 3.17 -13.43 22.32
C LYS A 24 3.84 -12.15 22.81
N LEU A 25 4.95 -11.75 22.21
CA LEU A 25 5.65 -10.52 22.55
C LEU A 25 4.76 -9.28 22.45
N LEU A 26 3.97 -9.18 21.37
CA LEU A 26 3.06 -8.06 21.14
C LEU A 26 1.89 -8.05 22.14
N ARG A 27 1.36 -9.23 22.50
CA ARG A 27 0.29 -9.36 23.51
C ARG A 27 0.76 -9.03 24.92
N ASP A 28 2.00 -9.37 25.26
CA ASP A 28 2.56 -9.12 26.59
C ASP A 28 2.87 -7.63 26.82
N ARG A 29 3.01 -6.84 25.75
CA ARG A 29 3.39 -5.43 25.80
C ARG A 29 2.52 -4.54 24.89
N PRO A 30 1.20 -4.46 25.12
CA PRO A 30 0.28 -3.76 24.23
C PRO A 30 0.50 -2.24 24.20
N ASP A 31 1.04 -1.66 25.28
CA ASP A 31 1.21 -0.21 25.42
C ASP A 31 2.62 0.28 25.06
N GLN A 32 3.51 -0.61 24.61
CA GLN A 32 4.88 -0.26 24.26
C GLN A 32 5.08 -0.32 22.74
N PRO A 33 5.58 0.75 22.10
CA PRO A 33 5.93 0.69 20.69
C PRO A 33 7.13 -0.25 20.50
N VAL A 34 6.97 -1.26 19.65
CA VAL A 34 8.03 -2.22 19.32
C VAL A 34 8.21 -2.29 17.81
N THR A 35 9.46 -2.24 17.36
CA THR A 35 9.85 -2.50 15.96
C THR A 35 10.48 -3.88 15.88
N ILE A 36 9.92 -4.75 15.03
CA ILE A 36 10.41 -6.13 14.83
C ILE A 36 10.86 -6.30 13.39
N GLY A 37 12.12 -6.71 13.20
CA GLY A 37 12.66 -7.09 11.89
C GLY A 37 12.59 -8.59 11.68
N VAL A 38 11.98 -9.03 10.58
CA VAL A 38 11.99 -10.44 10.14
C VAL A 38 12.98 -10.58 8.98
N HIS A 39 14.09 -11.27 9.23
CA HIS A 39 15.19 -11.42 8.27
C HIS A 39 15.32 -12.87 7.78
N GLY A 40 15.90 -13.06 6.60
CA GLY A 40 16.10 -14.37 5.97
C GLY A 40 16.24 -14.26 4.46
N ASP A 41 16.70 -15.34 3.81
CA ASP A 41 16.92 -15.40 2.36
C ASP A 41 15.63 -15.26 1.55
N TRP A 42 15.77 -15.00 0.25
CA TRP A 42 14.63 -15.01 -0.67
C TRP A 42 13.96 -16.40 -0.66
N GLY A 43 12.63 -16.45 -0.55
CA GLY A 43 11.89 -17.72 -0.44
C GLY A 43 11.89 -18.34 0.96
N ALA A 44 12.51 -17.73 1.98
CA ALA A 44 12.48 -18.25 3.36
C ALA A 44 11.10 -18.16 4.07
N GLY A 45 10.04 -17.71 3.38
CA GLY A 45 8.69 -17.62 3.96
C GLY A 45 8.45 -16.43 4.89
N LYS A 46 9.28 -15.38 4.84
CA LYS A 46 9.14 -14.18 5.68
C LYS A 46 7.75 -13.53 5.58
N SER A 47 7.26 -13.37 4.35
CA SER A 47 5.95 -12.79 4.10
C SER A 47 4.82 -13.72 4.60
N SER A 48 4.98 -15.04 4.48
CA SER A 48 4.09 -16.03 5.10
C SER A 48 4.08 -15.94 6.64
N VAL A 49 5.21 -15.66 7.28
CA VAL A 49 5.25 -15.33 8.73
C VAL A 49 4.39 -14.10 9.05
N LEU A 50 4.43 -13.05 8.20
CA LEU A 50 3.57 -11.87 8.37
C LEU A 50 2.08 -12.20 8.19
N GLU A 51 1.72 -13.08 7.24
CA GLU A 51 0.34 -13.57 7.07
C GLU A 51 -0.15 -14.35 8.29
N MET A 52 0.71 -15.18 8.89
CA MET A 52 0.39 -15.91 10.12
C MET A 52 0.20 -14.98 11.31
N ILE A 53 1.03 -13.93 11.43
CA ILE A 53 0.87 -12.91 12.48
C ILE A 53 -0.48 -12.20 12.33
N GLU A 54 -0.84 -11.76 11.12
CA GLU A 54 -2.14 -11.14 10.84
C GLU A 54 -3.30 -12.08 11.21
N ALA A 55 -3.22 -13.35 10.81
CA ALA A 55 -4.24 -14.35 11.16
C ALA A 55 -4.37 -14.54 12.68
N GLY A 56 -3.26 -14.47 13.42
CA GLY A 56 -3.24 -14.56 14.88
C GLY A 56 -4.00 -13.44 15.60
N PHE A 57 -4.17 -12.28 14.97
CA PHE A 57 -4.88 -11.11 15.50
C PHE A 57 -6.28 -10.88 14.89
N GLU A 58 -6.70 -11.68 13.91
CA GLU A 58 -7.96 -11.47 13.16
C GLU A 58 -9.22 -11.41 14.05
N LYS A 59 -9.21 -12.12 15.18
CA LYS A 59 -10.32 -12.16 16.15
C LYS A 59 -10.22 -11.10 17.25
N GLU A 60 -9.13 -10.35 17.32
CA GLU A 60 -8.88 -9.38 18.37
C GLU A 60 -9.39 -7.99 17.98
N SER A 61 -10.60 -7.65 18.42
CA SER A 61 -11.26 -6.36 18.11
C SER A 61 -10.46 -5.11 18.50
N LYS A 62 -9.53 -5.22 19.44
CA LYS A 62 -8.67 -4.12 19.89
C LYS A 62 -7.44 -3.91 19.01
N VAL A 63 -7.05 -4.89 18.20
CA VAL A 63 -5.88 -4.83 17.32
C VAL A 63 -6.32 -4.52 15.89
N LEU A 64 -5.54 -3.68 15.20
CA LEU A 64 -5.73 -3.40 13.78
C LEU A 64 -4.43 -3.73 13.05
N CYS A 65 -4.44 -4.78 12.24
CA CYS A 65 -3.32 -5.13 11.38
C CYS A 65 -3.41 -4.36 10.06
N LEU A 66 -2.34 -3.63 9.71
CA LEU A 66 -2.23 -2.88 8.46
C LEU A 66 -1.03 -3.39 7.68
N LYS A 67 -1.25 -3.76 6.42
CA LYS A 67 -0.22 -4.33 5.54
C LYS A 67 0.22 -3.33 4.50
N PHE A 68 1.53 -3.20 4.35
CA PHE A 68 2.15 -2.32 3.39
C PHE A 68 3.18 -3.08 2.56
N ASN A 69 3.10 -2.95 1.23
CA ASN A 69 4.06 -3.56 0.30
C ASN A 69 4.86 -2.46 -0.38
N GLY A 70 6.15 -2.33 -0.02
CA GLY A 70 7.04 -1.31 -0.55
C GLY A 70 7.25 -1.38 -2.06
N TRP A 71 7.12 -2.56 -2.68
CA TRP A 71 7.25 -2.69 -4.14
C TRP A 71 6.10 -2.02 -4.91
N ARG A 72 4.93 -1.86 -4.29
CA ARG A 72 3.77 -1.22 -4.93
C ARG A 72 3.89 0.29 -5.00
N PHE A 73 4.79 0.91 -4.25
CA PHE A 73 4.92 2.35 -4.13
C PHE A 73 6.31 2.80 -4.61
N GLN A 74 6.46 2.91 -5.93
CA GLN A 74 7.70 3.38 -6.55
C GLN A 74 7.73 4.91 -6.58
N GLY A 75 8.59 5.50 -5.75
CA GLY A 75 8.76 6.96 -5.59
C GLY A 75 8.75 7.34 -4.11
N PHE A 76 9.86 7.86 -3.58
CA PHE A 76 10.03 8.12 -2.14
C PHE A 76 8.95 9.03 -1.55
N GLU A 77 8.55 10.06 -2.30
CA GLU A 77 7.49 10.98 -1.87
C GLU A 77 6.08 10.38 -2.00
N ASP A 78 5.84 9.51 -2.99
CA ASP A 78 4.56 8.81 -3.12
C ASP A 78 4.39 7.71 -2.08
N ALA A 79 5.48 7.07 -1.66
CA ALA A 79 5.47 6.05 -0.63
C ALA A 79 4.99 6.61 0.72
N LYS A 80 5.45 7.80 1.14
CA LYS A 80 5.02 8.42 2.40
C LYS A 80 3.53 8.71 2.41
N ILE A 81 3.04 9.33 1.34
CA ILE A 81 1.61 9.67 1.19
C ILE A 81 0.78 8.38 1.18
N ALA A 82 1.23 7.36 0.45
CA ALA A 82 0.54 6.07 0.38
C ALA A 82 0.50 5.32 1.72
N VAL A 83 1.57 5.37 2.52
CA VAL A 83 1.56 4.78 3.88
C VAL A 83 0.50 5.47 4.74
N ILE A 84 0.49 6.80 4.76
CA ILE A 84 -0.47 7.58 5.57
C ILE A 84 -1.89 7.31 5.11
N GLU A 85 -2.15 7.38 3.80
CA GLU A 85 -3.45 7.09 3.21
C GLU A 85 -3.92 5.67 3.50
N GLY A 86 -3.02 4.68 3.43
CA GLY A 86 -3.30 3.28 3.77
C GLY A 86 -3.67 3.09 5.24
N ILE A 87 -2.98 3.78 6.16
CA ILE A 87 -3.30 3.73 7.59
C ILE A 87 -4.69 4.32 7.86
N VAL A 88 -4.96 5.49 7.32
CA VAL A 88 -6.24 6.20 7.53
C VAL A 88 -7.40 5.38 6.95
N THR A 89 -7.24 4.86 5.73
CA THR A 89 -8.25 4.03 5.07
C THR A 89 -8.53 2.76 5.87
N GLY A 90 -7.48 2.02 6.27
CA GLY A 90 -7.63 0.79 7.04
C GLY A 90 -8.27 1.02 8.41
N LEU A 91 -8.00 2.17 9.04
CA LEU A 91 -8.62 2.55 10.31
C LEU A 91 -10.13 2.76 10.15
N ILE A 92 -10.57 3.44 9.09
CA ILE A 92 -11.99 3.74 8.85
C ILE A 92 -12.77 2.48 8.47
N GLU A 93 -12.22 1.66 7.56
CA GLU A 93 -12.87 0.44 7.10
C GLU A 93 -13.14 -0.55 8.23
N LYS A 94 -12.18 -0.69 9.15
CA LYS A 94 -12.25 -1.69 10.24
C LYS A 94 -12.89 -1.16 11.52
N ARG A 95 -13.00 0.17 11.69
CA ARG A 95 -13.60 0.81 12.87
C ARG A 95 -14.64 1.84 12.43
N PRO A 96 -15.81 1.41 11.91
CA PRO A 96 -16.86 2.33 11.49
C PRO A 96 -17.42 3.19 12.63
N ALA A 97 -17.16 2.86 13.90
CA ALA A 97 -17.48 3.76 15.01
C ALA A 97 -16.68 5.08 14.99
N LEU A 98 -15.49 5.09 14.36
CA LEU A 98 -14.67 6.29 14.18
C LEU A 98 -15.24 7.26 13.13
N THR A 99 -16.20 6.87 12.29
CA THR A 99 -16.90 7.84 11.43
C THR A 99 -17.76 8.81 12.24
N ARG A 100 -18.08 8.50 13.51
CA ARG A 100 -18.65 9.49 14.45
C ARG A 100 -17.64 10.57 14.85
N ALA A 101 -16.34 10.33 14.68
CA ALA A 101 -15.28 11.34 14.76
C ALA A 101 -14.96 11.92 13.36
N GLY A 102 -15.99 12.02 12.50
CA GLY A 102 -15.87 12.32 11.08
C GLY A 102 -15.07 13.58 10.75
N GLU A 103 -15.15 14.62 11.59
CA GLU A 103 -14.40 15.86 11.38
C GLU A 103 -12.88 15.66 11.39
N ALA A 104 -12.35 14.89 12.35
CA ALA A 104 -10.91 14.64 12.45
C ALA A 104 -10.40 13.78 11.30
N VAL A 105 -11.21 12.83 10.85
CA VAL A 105 -10.89 11.95 9.72
C VAL A 105 -10.92 12.75 8.41
N GLU A 106 -11.94 13.58 8.21
CA GLU A 106 -12.09 14.45 7.05
C GLU A 106 -10.93 15.45 6.95
N ASP A 107 -10.52 16.04 8.08
CA ASP A 107 -9.37 16.93 8.14
C ASP A 107 -8.07 16.24 7.72
N VAL A 108 -7.87 14.98 8.10
CA VAL A 108 -6.70 14.21 7.68
C VAL A 108 -6.72 13.96 6.17
N PHE A 109 -7.85 13.56 5.59
CA PHE A 109 -7.96 13.42 4.13
C PHE A 109 -7.73 14.73 3.40
N ARG A 110 -8.30 15.82 3.90
CA ARG A 110 -8.12 17.16 3.33
C ARG A 110 -6.64 17.57 3.30
N ARG A 111 -5.88 17.24 4.35
CA ARG A 111 -4.42 17.47 4.40
C ARG A 111 -3.67 16.59 3.40
N ILE A 112 -4.05 15.32 3.27
CA ILE A 112 -3.47 14.40 2.28
C ILE A 112 -3.74 14.91 0.85
N ASP A 113 -4.95 15.38 0.57
CA ASP A 113 -5.32 15.94 -0.72
C ASP A 113 -4.54 17.22 -1.01
N TRP A 114 -4.36 18.08 0.00
CA TRP A 114 -3.55 19.28 -0.15
C TRP A 114 -2.09 18.97 -0.47
N LEU A 115 -1.51 17.92 0.14
CA LEU A 115 -0.16 17.44 -0.19
C LEU A 115 -0.09 16.94 -1.65
N LYS A 116 -1.09 16.17 -2.11
CA LYS A 116 -1.18 15.69 -3.50
C LYS A 116 -1.28 16.87 -4.48
N VAL A 117 -2.11 17.87 -4.18
CA VAL A 117 -2.28 19.08 -5.00
C VAL A 117 -1.00 19.90 -5.02
N ALA A 118 -0.36 20.13 -3.87
CA ALA A 118 0.89 20.88 -3.77
C ALA A 118 2.01 20.23 -4.60
N LYS A 119 2.13 18.89 -4.57
CA LYS A 119 3.09 18.15 -5.41
C LYS A 119 2.83 18.40 -6.90
N LYS A 120 1.58 18.25 -7.35
CA LYS A 120 1.21 18.45 -8.76
C LYS A 120 1.43 19.90 -9.21
N ALA A 121 1.02 20.87 -8.39
CA ALA A 121 1.18 22.29 -8.68
C ALA A 121 2.65 22.70 -8.73
N GLY A 122 3.47 22.22 -7.79
CA GLY A 122 4.92 22.45 -7.80
C GLY A 122 5.59 21.89 -9.05
N GLY A 123 5.22 20.67 -9.48
CA GLY A 123 5.72 20.08 -10.71
C GLY A 123 5.32 20.86 -11.98
N LEU A 124 4.09 21.38 -12.02
CA LEU A 124 3.60 22.22 -13.12
C LEU A 124 4.31 23.58 -13.16
N ALA A 125 4.43 24.25 -12.01
CA ALA A 125 5.13 25.52 -11.88
C ALA A 125 6.61 25.39 -12.29
N PHE A 126 7.28 24.34 -11.81
CA PHE A 126 8.66 24.03 -12.20
C PHE A 126 8.79 23.83 -13.71
N THR A 127 7.89 23.08 -14.35
CA THR A 127 7.91 22.90 -15.81
C THR A 127 7.62 24.20 -16.55
N SER A 128 6.67 25.01 -16.08
CA SER A 128 6.39 26.31 -16.71
C SER A 128 7.56 27.30 -16.60
N PHE A 129 8.33 27.24 -15.51
CA PHE A 129 9.45 28.13 -15.28
C PHE A 129 10.73 27.66 -16.00
N THR A 130 11.01 26.36 -15.98
CA THR A 130 12.28 25.81 -16.51
C THR A 130 12.17 25.25 -17.93
N GLY A 131 10.95 25.03 -18.42
CA GLY A 131 10.71 24.31 -19.68
C GLY A 131 11.01 22.81 -19.63
N ILE A 132 11.49 22.29 -18.49
CA ILE A 132 11.82 20.88 -18.32
C ILE A 132 10.56 20.13 -17.81
N PRO A 133 10.02 19.18 -18.59
CA PRO A 133 8.87 18.40 -18.15
C PRO A 133 9.24 17.51 -16.97
N THR A 134 8.38 17.51 -15.94
CA THR A 134 8.56 16.61 -14.80
C THR A 134 8.29 15.14 -15.19
N PRO A 135 8.94 14.16 -14.57
CA PRO A 135 8.73 12.73 -14.87
C PRO A 135 7.26 12.29 -14.86
N ASP A 136 6.45 12.86 -13.95
CA ASP A 136 5.02 12.59 -13.85
C ASP A 136 4.24 13.06 -15.09
N GLN A 137 4.59 14.22 -15.67
CA GLN A 137 3.96 14.72 -16.89
C GLN A 137 4.35 13.90 -18.12
N ILE A 138 5.61 13.46 -18.22
CA ILE A 138 6.08 12.59 -19.29
C ILE A 138 5.28 11.29 -19.26
N THR A 139 5.13 10.69 -18.08
CA THR A 139 4.37 9.45 -17.89
C THR A 139 2.89 9.64 -18.23
N ALA A 140 2.29 10.76 -17.85
CA ALA A 140 0.90 11.08 -18.18
C ALA A 140 0.68 11.25 -19.70
N ILE A 141 1.59 11.95 -20.39
CA ILE A 141 1.52 12.16 -21.84
C ILE A 141 1.71 10.83 -22.58
N VAL A 142 2.70 10.03 -22.18
CA VAL A 142 2.98 8.71 -22.76
C VAL A 142 1.80 7.77 -22.52
N GLY A 143 1.25 7.73 -21.31
CA GLY A 143 0.08 6.95 -20.96
C GLY A 143 -1.17 7.34 -21.76
N CYS A 144 -1.42 8.64 -21.94
CA CYS A 144 -2.53 9.15 -22.76
C CYS A 144 -2.39 8.73 -24.23
N ARG A 145 -1.17 8.79 -24.78
CA ARG A 145 -0.86 8.34 -26.15
C ARG A 145 -1.04 6.82 -26.32
N LEU A 146 -0.65 6.03 -25.34
CA LEU A 146 -0.88 4.57 -25.32
C LEU A 146 -2.37 4.23 -25.23
N ALA A 147 -3.14 4.94 -24.41
CA ALA A 147 -4.59 4.76 -24.31
C ALA A 147 -5.32 5.12 -25.63
N LEU A 148 -4.90 6.19 -26.31
CA LEU A 148 -5.40 6.58 -27.63
C LEU A 148 -5.05 5.54 -28.72
N LYS A 149 -3.82 5.01 -28.73
CA LYS A 149 -3.44 3.92 -29.65
C LYS A 149 -4.28 2.66 -29.42
N ARG A 150 -4.59 2.33 -28.15
CA ARG A 150 -5.39 1.15 -27.79
C ARG A 150 -6.87 1.31 -28.20
N LYS A 151 -7.43 2.51 -28.11
CA LYS A 151 -8.77 2.82 -28.64
C LYS A 151 -8.82 2.75 -30.17
N ASN A 152 -7.80 3.25 -30.88
CA ASN A 152 -7.73 3.13 -32.34
C ASN A 152 -7.55 1.68 -32.80
N ALA A 153 -6.76 0.86 -32.10
CA ALA A 153 -6.62 -0.57 -32.42
C ALA A 153 -7.91 -1.37 -32.16
N ALA A 154 -8.68 -1.03 -31.12
CA ALA A 154 -9.99 -1.65 -30.86
C ALA A 154 -11.06 -1.23 -31.89
N ALA A 155 -10.99 0.01 -32.40
CA ALA A 155 -11.88 0.48 -33.47
C ALA A 155 -11.58 -0.20 -34.83
N SER A 156 -10.32 -0.56 -35.11
CA SER A 156 -9.97 -1.32 -36.32
C SER A 156 -10.41 -2.79 -36.30
N PHE A 157 -10.68 -3.37 -35.12
CA PHE A 157 -11.16 -4.76 -35.01
C PHE A 157 -12.68 -4.90 -35.17
N LEU A 158 -13.45 -3.81 -35.00
CA LEU A 158 -14.91 -3.80 -35.13
C LEU A 158 -15.44 -3.47 -36.54
N VAL A 159 -14.56 -3.10 -37.47
CA VAL A 159 -14.92 -2.78 -38.88
C VAL A 159 -14.47 -3.90 -39.85
N GLY A 160 -13.85 -4.96 -39.33
CA GLY A 160 -13.29 -6.05 -40.13
C GLY A 160 -13.62 -7.44 -39.58
N THR A 161 -14.91 -7.77 -39.47
CA THR A 161 -15.50 -9.12 -39.62
C THR A 161 -16.99 -8.96 -39.83
#